data_AF-A0A964N9G0-F1
#
_entry.id   AF-A0A964N9G0-F1
#
_cell.length_a   1.000
_cell.length_b   1.000
_cell.length_c   1.000
_cell.angle_alpha   90.00
_cell.angle_beta   90.00
_cell.angle_gamma   90.00
#
_symmetry.space_group_name_H-M   'P 1'
#
loop_
_entity.id
_entity.type
_entity.pdbx_description
1 polymer ?
#
loop_
_entity_poly.entity_id
_entity_poly.type
_entity_poly.pdbx_seq_one_letter_code
_entity_poly.pdbx_strand_id
1 'polypeptide(L)'
;MRLRRSLPIAATTLLVATMAVAQTVPTAAERQVAATATRAELAASTITIIEEFTDWAPTCVTDVRTNVRGCSLFTRMLVIDGLGRAAVAISVASAAAEPMVRIASDASFPTRVVVTVDTLPAIETKQCNANACTYTGPGAAALIEEFKTGATVVARYEARGGDFEGRLPLETFVTKYGQLTQ
;
A
#
# COMPACT_ATOMS: atom_id res chain seq x y z
N MET A 1 66.48 18.35 34.59
CA MET A 1 65.76 19.57 35.04
C MET A 1 64.27 19.28 34.96
N ARG A 2 63.56 19.15 36.10
CA ARG A 2 62.76 20.21 36.76
C ARG A 2 61.71 20.78 35.79
N LEU A 3 60.40 20.69 35.99
CA LEU A 3 59.63 20.82 37.23
C LEU A 3 58.35 19.96 37.26
N ARG A 4 58.10 19.40 38.44
CA ARG A 4 56.78 18.99 38.92
C ARG A 4 55.89 20.22 39.10
N ARG A 5 54.63 20.15 38.67
CA ARG A 5 53.53 20.98 39.23
C ARG A 5 52.30 20.10 39.43
N SER A 6 52.17 19.67 40.68
CA SER A 6 50.96 19.23 41.36
C SER A 6 50.04 20.43 41.63
N LEU A 7 48.72 20.26 41.50
CA LEU A 7 47.62 21.11 42.02
C LEU A 7 46.28 20.35 41.82
N PRO A 8 45.19 20.70 42.53
CA PRO A 8 44.61 19.84 43.56
C PRO A 8 43.26 19.22 43.17
N ILE A 9 42.92 18.17 43.93
CA ILE A 9 41.65 17.46 43.94
C ILE A 9 40.56 18.41 44.44
N ALA A 10 39.66 18.82 43.55
CA ALA A 10 38.39 19.43 43.93
C ALA A 10 37.36 18.32 44.12
N ALA A 11 36.98 18.07 45.37
CA ALA A 11 35.88 17.19 45.73
C ALA A 11 34.57 17.85 45.29
N THR A 12 34.01 17.40 44.16
CA THR A 12 32.67 17.78 43.73
C THR A 12 31.66 16.91 44.46
N THR A 13 31.00 17.51 45.45
CA THR A 13 29.86 16.97 46.18
C THR A 13 28.75 16.59 45.21
N LEU A 14 28.44 15.29 45.09
CA LEU A 14 27.33 14.78 44.29
C LEU A 14 26.02 15.00 45.09
N LEU A 15 25.25 16.03 44.74
CA LEU A 15 23.90 16.19 45.27
C LEU A 15 22.98 15.22 44.52
N VAL A 16 22.63 14.09 45.14
CA VAL A 16 21.60 13.19 44.62
C VAL A 16 20.24 13.84 44.93
N ALA A 17 19.64 14.50 43.94
CA ALA A 17 18.26 14.89 44.00
C ALA A 17 17.38 13.64 43.80
N THR A 18 16.90 13.06 44.90
CA THR A 18 15.80 12.11 44.86
C THR A 18 14.54 12.86 44.41
N MET A 19 14.27 12.86 43.11
CA MET A 19 12.94 13.17 42.61
C MET A 19 12.00 12.07 43.06
N ALA A 20 11.19 12.37 44.07
CA ALA A 20 10.00 11.60 44.38
C ALA A 20 9.10 11.64 43.15
N VAL A 21 9.10 10.57 42.36
CA VAL A 21 8.05 10.33 41.37
C VAL A 21 6.80 10.06 42.18
N ALA A 22 5.97 11.10 42.37
CA ALA A 22 4.60 10.91 42.79
C ALA A 22 3.95 10.03 41.71
N GLN A 23 3.77 8.75 42.02
CA GLN A 23 2.97 7.85 41.19
C GLN A 23 1.53 8.37 41.28
N THR A 24 1.16 9.24 40.34
CA THR A 24 -0.20 9.71 40.16
C THR A 24 -1.03 8.50 39.76
N VAL A 25 -1.78 7.97 40.73
CA VAL A 25 -2.81 6.97 40.45
C VAL A 25 -3.80 7.64 39.50
N PRO A 26 -3.99 7.11 38.28
CA PRO A 26 -4.88 7.74 37.32
C PRO A 26 -6.28 7.80 37.92
N THR A 27 -6.82 9.02 37.93
CA THR A 27 -8.16 9.32 38.42
C THR A 27 -9.20 8.55 37.59
N ALA A 28 -10.41 8.37 38.14
CA ALA A 28 -11.48 7.66 37.44
C ALA A 28 -11.79 8.26 36.04
N ALA A 29 -11.59 9.59 35.89
CA ALA A 29 -11.71 10.29 34.62
C ALA A 29 -10.60 9.91 33.63
N GLU A 30 -9.34 9.83 34.06
CA GLU A 30 -8.21 9.41 33.20
C GLU A 30 -8.33 7.93 32.79
N ARG A 31 -8.86 7.08 33.68
CA ARG A 31 -9.19 5.68 33.34
C ARG A 31 -10.32 5.59 32.32
N GLN A 32 -11.30 6.48 32.37
CA GLN A 32 -12.36 6.54 31.35
C GLN A 32 -11.82 7.04 30.01
N VAL A 33 -10.93 8.03 29.97
CA VAL A 33 -10.31 8.47 28.71
C VAL A 33 -9.43 7.38 28.11
N ALA A 34 -8.64 6.67 28.92
CA ALA A 34 -7.84 5.51 28.46
C ALA A 34 -8.71 4.32 28.02
N ALA A 35 -9.83 4.06 28.70
CA ALA A 35 -10.81 3.04 28.32
C ALA A 35 -11.59 3.42 27.04
N THR A 36 -11.79 4.71 26.81
CA THR A 36 -12.45 5.22 25.60
C THR A 36 -11.48 5.23 24.43
N ALA A 37 -10.20 5.57 24.66
CA ALA A 37 -9.13 5.43 23.67
C ALA A 37 -8.94 3.98 23.25
N THR A 38 -8.86 3.03 24.20
CA THR A 38 -8.78 1.60 23.88
C THR A 38 -10.04 1.06 23.19
N ARG A 39 -11.24 1.59 23.49
CA ARG A 39 -12.46 1.19 22.77
C ARG A 39 -12.58 1.79 21.36
N ALA A 40 -12.02 2.98 21.15
CA ALA A 40 -11.90 3.60 19.82
C ALA A 40 -10.78 2.95 18.99
N GLU A 41 -9.72 2.45 19.65
CA GLU A 41 -8.61 1.74 19.02
C GLU A 41 -8.94 0.26 18.76
N LEU A 42 -9.83 -0.37 19.56
CA LEU A 42 -10.44 -1.68 19.23
C LEU A 42 -11.54 -1.59 18.16
N ALA A 43 -11.98 -0.37 17.80
CA ALA A 43 -12.67 -0.13 16.55
C ALA A 43 -11.68 0.01 15.37
N ALA A 44 -10.44 -0.51 15.52
CA ALA A 44 -9.66 -1.02 14.41
C ALA A 44 -10.58 -1.94 13.60
N SER A 45 -11.14 -1.34 12.55
CA SER A 45 -12.00 -1.94 11.55
C SER A 45 -11.41 -3.31 11.23
N THR A 46 -12.06 -4.38 11.69
CA THR A 46 -11.56 -5.73 11.46
C THR A 46 -11.66 -5.97 9.96
N ILE A 47 -10.54 -5.84 9.27
CA ILE A 47 -10.42 -6.15 7.85
C ILE A 47 -10.58 -7.65 7.73
N THR A 48 -11.74 -8.08 7.25
CA THR A 48 -12.04 -9.45 6.90
C THR A 48 -11.77 -9.63 5.42
N ILE A 49 -10.66 -10.27 5.08
CA ILE A 49 -10.38 -10.66 3.70
C ILE A 49 -11.31 -11.83 3.37
N ILE A 50 -12.23 -11.64 2.42
CA ILE A 50 -13.23 -12.66 2.08
C ILE A 50 -12.75 -13.56 0.96
N GLU A 51 -12.02 -13.00 0.01
CA GLU A 51 -11.55 -13.76 -1.15
C GLU A 51 -10.29 -13.10 -1.73
N GLU A 52 -9.18 -13.84 -1.65
CA GLU A 52 -7.93 -13.49 -2.31
C GLU A 52 -7.86 -14.24 -3.64
N PHE A 53 -7.91 -13.52 -4.77
CA PHE A 53 -7.58 -14.10 -6.06
C PHE A 53 -6.09 -13.92 -6.28
N THR A 54 -5.30 -14.78 -5.64
CA THR A 54 -3.83 -14.69 -5.64
C THR A 54 -3.19 -15.10 -6.96
N ASP A 55 -3.95 -15.74 -7.87
CA ASP A 55 -3.43 -16.12 -9.18
C ASP A 55 -3.76 -15.08 -10.26
N TRP A 56 -2.74 -14.72 -11.04
CA TRP A 56 -2.90 -13.92 -12.24
C TRP A 56 -3.51 -14.77 -13.36
N ALA A 57 -4.70 -14.37 -13.80
CA ALA A 57 -5.46 -15.08 -14.82
C ALA A 57 -5.34 -14.39 -16.19
N PRO A 58 -4.95 -15.11 -17.26
CA PRO A 58 -5.02 -14.59 -18.61
C PRO A 58 -6.47 -14.53 -19.10
N THR A 59 -6.83 -13.42 -19.73
CA THR A 59 -8.10 -13.21 -20.41
C THR A 59 -7.81 -12.71 -21.81
N CYS A 60 -8.38 -13.36 -22.83
CA CYS A 60 -8.24 -12.92 -24.21
C CYS A 60 -9.61 -12.62 -24.79
N VAL A 61 -9.72 -11.49 -25.46
CA VAL A 61 -10.93 -11.06 -26.16
C VAL A 61 -10.54 -10.80 -27.62
N THR A 62 -11.30 -11.37 -28.54
CA THR A 62 -11.20 -11.06 -29.97
C THR A 62 -12.20 -9.96 -30.28
N ASP A 63 -11.71 -8.81 -30.73
CA ASP A 63 -12.58 -7.78 -31.30
C ASP A 63 -13.12 -8.30 -32.64
N VAL A 64 -14.42 -8.55 -32.68
CA VAL A 64 -15.11 -9.13 -33.85
C VAL A 64 -15.04 -8.20 -35.07
N ARG A 65 -14.92 -6.87 -34.86
CA ARG A 65 -14.87 -5.89 -35.95
C ARG A 65 -13.50 -5.83 -36.60
N THR A 66 -12.44 -5.85 -35.78
CA THR A 66 -11.07 -5.71 -36.26
C THR A 66 -10.38 -7.06 -36.46
N ASN A 67 -10.98 -8.15 -35.97
CA ASN A 67 -10.41 -9.49 -35.89
C ASN A 67 -9.05 -9.52 -35.16
N VAL A 68 -8.84 -8.57 -34.26
CA VAL A 68 -7.62 -8.48 -33.43
C VAL A 68 -7.89 -9.15 -32.10
N ARG A 69 -7.02 -10.11 -31.73
CA ARG A 69 -7.03 -10.75 -30.42
C ARG A 69 -6.20 -9.91 -29.45
N GLY A 70 -6.85 -9.35 -28.43
CA GLY A 70 -6.21 -8.69 -27.31
C GLY A 70 -6.21 -9.60 -26.09
N CYS A 71 -5.05 -9.81 -25.47
CA CYS A 71 -4.95 -10.54 -24.22
C CYS A 71 -4.50 -9.58 -23.10
N SER A 72 -5.06 -9.78 -21.91
CA SER A 72 -4.62 -9.15 -20.68
C SER A 72 -4.48 -10.18 -19.57
N LEU A 73 -3.62 -9.87 -18.60
CA LEU A 73 -3.61 -10.53 -17.31
C LEU A 73 -4.48 -9.77 -16.33
N PHE A 74 -5.06 -10.50 -15.38
CA PHE A 74 -5.94 -9.94 -14.37
C PHE A 74 -5.71 -10.60 -13.01
N THR A 75 -5.71 -9.79 -11.95
CA THR A 75 -5.80 -10.25 -10.55
C THR A 75 -6.73 -9.30 -9.78
N ARG A 76 -7.31 -9.77 -8.68
CA ARG A 76 -8.16 -8.95 -7.82
C ARG A 76 -8.09 -9.39 -6.35
N MET A 77 -8.41 -8.47 -5.47
CA MET A 77 -8.64 -8.74 -4.06
C MET A 77 -9.98 -8.14 -3.67
N LEU A 78 -10.77 -8.90 -2.92
CA LEU A 78 -11.97 -8.40 -2.26
C LEU A 78 -11.73 -8.32 -0.76
N VAL A 79 -11.72 -7.10 -0.25
CA VAL A 79 -11.60 -6.79 1.17
C VAL A 79 -12.97 -6.43 1.70
N ILE A 80 -13.38 -6.96 2.84
CA ILE A 80 -14.49 -6.38 3.61
C ILE A 80 -13.90 -5.81 4.87
N ASP A 81 -13.95 -4.49 5.02
CA ASP A 81 -13.72 -3.86 6.31
C ASP A 81 -15.07 -3.55 6.97
N GLY A 82 -15.06 -3.21 8.26
CA GLY A 82 -16.28 -2.86 8.99
C GLY A 82 -17.05 -1.65 8.42
N LEU A 83 -16.56 -1.03 7.34
CA LEU A 83 -17.15 0.10 6.63
C LEU A 83 -17.73 -0.29 5.26
N GLY A 84 -17.38 -1.47 4.71
CA GLY A 84 -17.96 -1.96 3.46
C GLY A 84 -17.14 -3.03 2.74
N ARG A 85 -17.58 -3.34 1.52
CA ARG A 85 -16.79 -4.10 0.54
C ARG A 85 -15.88 -3.11 -0.18
N ALA A 86 -14.64 -3.49 -0.35
CA ALA A 86 -13.62 -2.72 -1.01
C ALA A 86 -12.81 -3.68 -1.91
N ALA A 87 -12.90 -3.48 -3.23
CA ALA A 87 -12.28 -4.36 -4.22
C ALA A 87 -11.20 -3.62 -4.98
N VAL A 88 -9.99 -4.17 -5.09
CA VAL A 88 -8.99 -3.71 -6.07
C VAL A 88 -8.78 -4.79 -7.10
N ALA A 89 -8.79 -4.40 -8.36
CA ALA A 89 -8.44 -5.27 -9.47
C ALA A 89 -7.37 -4.62 -10.34
N ILE A 90 -6.36 -5.40 -10.72
CA ILE A 90 -5.29 -4.98 -11.62
C ILE A 90 -5.42 -5.76 -12.91
N SER A 91 -5.44 -5.05 -14.04
CA SER A 91 -5.33 -5.65 -15.36
C SER A 91 -4.14 -5.10 -16.11
N VAL A 92 -3.36 -5.99 -16.71
CA VAL A 92 -2.17 -5.65 -17.49
C VAL A 92 -2.34 -6.17 -18.91
N ALA A 93 -2.30 -5.29 -19.90
CA ALA A 93 -2.31 -5.66 -21.31
C ALA A 93 -0.92 -5.40 -21.90
N SER A 94 -0.32 -6.44 -22.47
CA SER A 94 0.89 -6.33 -23.28
C SER A 94 0.49 -6.22 -24.75
N ALA A 95 -0.09 -5.09 -25.16
CA ALA A 95 -0.26 -4.85 -26.58
C ALA A 95 1.11 -4.52 -27.20
N ALA A 96 1.40 -5.08 -28.39
CA ALA A 96 2.67 -4.89 -29.08
C ALA A 96 3.01 -3.42 -29.40
N ALA A 97 2.02 -2.53 -29.39
CA ALA A 97 2.19 -1.11 -29.70
C ALA A 97 2.28 -0.21 -28.45
N GLU A 98 1.53 -0.52 -27.38
CA GLU A 98 1.51 0.31 -26.17
C GLU A 98 1.07 -0.51 -24.95
N PRO A 99 1.94 -0.66 -23.91
CA PRO A 99 1.55 -1.34 -22.69
C PRO A 99 0.51 -0.52 -21.93
N MET A 100 -0.40 -1.22 -21.25
CA MET A 100 -1.43 -0.60 -20.43
C MET A 100 -1.57 -1.36 -19.11
N VAL A 101 -1.64 -0.61 -18.01
CA VAL A 101 -2.00 -1.13 -16.70
C VAL A 101 -3.24 -0.39 -16.21
N ARG A 102 -4.29 -1.12 -15.86
CA ARG A 102 -5.55 -0.57 -15.37
C ARG A 102 -5.79 -1.06 -13.94
N ILE A 103 -5.97 -0.13 -13.01
CA ILE A 103 -6.28 -0.43 -11.61
C ILE A 103 -7.74 0.00 -11.38
N ALA A 104 -8.64 -0.96 -11.19
CA ALA A 104 -10.06 -0.73 -10.92
C ALA A 104 -10.38 -0.90 -9.44
N SER A 105 -11.27 -0.05 -8.92
CA SER A 105 -11.84 -0.23 -7.59
C SER A 105 -13.33 0.06 -7.58
N ASP A 106 -13.99 -0.31 -6.49
CA ASP A 106 -15.38 0.04 -6.19
C ASP A 106 -15.53 1.47 -5.64
N ALA A 107 -14.43 2.17 -5.41
CA ALA A 107 -14.46 3.58 -5.08
C ALA A 107 -15.12 4.37 -6.23
N SER A 108 -16.18 5.10 -5.91
CA SER A 108 -16.92 5.88 -6.91
C SER A 108 -16.08 7.08 -7.37
N PHE A 109 -15.78 7.16 -8.67
CA PHE A 109 -15.03 8.25 -9.30
C PHE A 109 -13.64 8.47 -8.67
N PRO A 110 -12.71 7.51 -8.79
CA PRO A 110 -11.33 7.73 -8.39
C PRO A 110 -10.75 8.90 -9.18
N THR A 111 -9.95 9.73 -8.51
CA THR A 111 -9.32 10.92 -9.10
C THR A 111 -7.81 10.77 -9.27
N ARG A 112 -7.22 9.88 -8.47
CA ARG A 112 -5.80 9.55 -8.47
C ARG A 112 -5.64 8.10 -8.01
N VAL A 113 -4.66 7.41 -8.59
CA VAL A 113 -4.12 6.19 -8.01
C VAL A 113 -2.59 6.30 -7.92
N VAL A 114 -2.05 5.83 -6.80
CA VAL A 114 -0.62 5.71 -6.55
C VAL A 114 -0.33 4.23 -6.37
N VAL A 115 0.60 3.70 -7.15
CA VAL A 115 1.03 2.30 -7.07
C VAL A 115 2.44 2.22 -6.52
N THR A 116 2.68 1.29 -5.62
CA THR A 116 3.99 1.02 -5.03
C THR A 116 4.22 -0.49 -5.09
N VAL A 117 5.37 -0.90 -5.62
CA VAL A 117 5.78 -2.31 -5.65
C VAL A 117 6.85 -2.50 -4.59
N ASP A 118 6.55 -3.34 -3.58
CA ASP A 118 7.38 -3.51 -2.38
C ASP A 118 7.82 -2.17 -1.76
N THR A 119 9.12 -1.85 -1.89
CA THR A 119 9.75 -0.60 -1.40
C THR A 119 10.25 0.28 -2.53
N LEU A 120 9.88 0.01 -3.78
CA LEU A 120 10.26 0.80 -4.94
C LEU A 120 9.56 2.17 -4.94
N PRO A 121 10.09 3.18 -5.63
CA PRO A 121 9.45 4.48 -5.76
C PRO A 121 8.02 4.36 -6.29
N ALA A 122 7.10 5.12 -5.71
CA ALA A 122 5.70 5.07 -6.13
C ALA A 122 5.48 5.71 -7.52
N ILE A 123 4.60 5.10 -8.32
CA ILE A 123 4.19 5.60 -9.63
C ILE A 123 2.73 6.07 -9.55
N GLU A 124 2.47 7.32 -9.91
CA GLU A 124 1.14 7.95 -9.86
C GLU A 124 0.52 8.09 -11.26
N THR A 125 -0.81 7.96 -11.34
CA THR A 125 -1.60 8.46 -12.47
C THR A 125 -2.86 9.16 -12.01
N LYS A 126 -3.26 10.18 -12.79
CA LYS A 126 -4.55 10.90 -12.66
C LYS A 126 -5.50 10.63 -13.82
N GLN A 127 -5.12 9.71 -14.72
CA GLN A 127 -5.97 9.32 -15.84
C GLN A 127 -7.04 8.34 -15.34
N CYS A 128 -8.11 8.89 -14.77
CA CYS A 128 -9.17 8.11 -14.15
C CYS A 128 -10.52 8.34 -14.82
N ASN A 129 -11.34 7.30 -14.82
CA ASN A 129 -12.77 7.35 -15.16
C ASN A 129 -13.60 6.91 -13.95
N ALA A 130 -14.91 6.74 -14.14
CA ALA A 130 -15.82 6.41 -13.04
C ALA A 130 -15.43 5.18 -12.21
N ASN A 131 -14.70 4.22 -12.80
CA ASN A 131 -14.49 2.89 -12.21
C ASN A 131 -13.00 2.48 -12.11
N ALA A 132 -12.07 3.25 -12.69
CA ALA A 132 -10.66 2.85 -12.74
C ALA A 132 -9.74 4.02 -13.06
N CYS A 133 -8.46 3.82 -12.76
CA CYS A 133 -7.37 4.64 -13.26
C CYS A 133 -6.45 3.81 -14.15
N THR A 134 -5.82 4.47 -15.13
CA THR A 134 -5.02 3.81 -16.17
C THR A 134 -3.63 4.42 -16.25
N TYR A 135 -2.63 3.56 -16.40
CA TYR A 135 -1.28 3.88 -16.84
C TYR A 135 -1.15 3.44 -18.30
N THR A 136 -0.54 4.28 -19.14
CA THR A 136 -0.24 3.96 -20.54
C THR A 136 1.21 4.30 -20.86
N GLY A 137 1.72 3.80 -21.98
CA GLY A 137 3.03 4.15 -22.51
C GLY A 137 4.18 3.90 -21.50
N PRO A 138 5.10 4.86 -21.31
CA PRO A 138 6.25 4.68 -20.41
C PRO A 138 5.88 4.40 -18.96
N GLY A 139 4.78 4.98 -18.45
CA GLY A 139 4.33 4.76 -17.08
C GLY A 139 3.84 3.33 -16.85
N ALA A 140 3.11 2.77 -17.83
CA ALA A 140 2.71 1.37 -17.81
C ALA A 140 3.91 0.43 -17.96
N ALA A 141 4.84 0.75 -18.87
CA ALA A 141 6.05 -0.04 -19.09
C ALA A 141 6.89 -0.15 -17.81
N ALA A 142 7.15 0.97 -17.14
CA ALA A 142 7.89 1.00 -15.88
C ALA A 142 7.21 0.13 -14.81
N LEU A 143 5.89 0.28 -14.65
CA LEU A 143 5.14 -0.48 -13.66
C LEU A 143 5.14 -1.99 -13.94
N ILE A 144 5.08 -2.39 -15.21
CA ILE A 144 5.18 -3.80 -15.62
C ILE A 144 6.57 -4.36 -15.28
N GLU A 145 7.64 -3.61 -15.49
CA GLU A 145 8.99 -4.07 -15.11
C GLU A 145 9.14 -4.20 -13.59
N GLU A 146 8.55 -3.29 -12.80
CA GLU A 146 8.50 -3.42 -11.35
C GLU A 146 7.71 -4.68 -10.93
N PHE A 147 6.55 -4.94 -11.56
CA PHE A 147 5.76 -6.15 -11.28
C PHE A 147 6.52 -7.46 -11.54
N LYS A 148 7.46 -7.47 -12.50
CA LYS A 148 8.28 -8.65 -12.78
C LYS A 148 9.30 -8.97 -11.70
N THR A 149 9.66 -7.99 -10.87
CA THR A 149 10.73 -8.12 -9.87
C THR A 149 10.21 -8.07 -8.44
N GLY A 150 9.01 -7.53 -8.23
CA GLY A 150 8.42 -7.38 -6.92
C GLY A 150 7.69 -8.63 -6.41
N ALA A 151 7.49 -8.66 -5.09
CA ALA A 151 6.68 -9.67 -4.40
C ALA A 151 5.23 -9.21 -4.22
N THR A 152 5.01 -7.91 -4.02
CA THR A 152 3.71 -7.36 -3.70
C THR A 152 3.52 -5.99 -4.35
N VAL A 153 2.31 -5.74 -4.85
CA VAL A 153 1.87 -4.42 -5.31
C VAL A 153 0.84 -3.84 -4.34
N VAL A 154 1.00 -2.57 -3.98
CA VAL A 154 0.05 -1.76 -3.22
C VAL A 154 -0.50 -0.68 -4.13
N ALA A 155 -1.83 -0.62 -4.26
CA ALA A 155 -2.54 0.40 -5.02
C ALA A 155 -3.39 1.25 -4.06
N ARG A 156 -3.10 2.55 -4.00
CA ARG A 156 -3.79 3.53 -3.18
C ARG A 156 -4.60 4.49 -4.05
N TYR A 157 -5.90 4.52 -3.84
CA TYR A 157 -6.84 5.39 -4.53
C TYR A 157 -7.20 6.59 -3.68
N GLU A 158 -7.38 7.72 -4.35
CA GLU A 158 -8.08 8.88 -3.79
C GLU A 158 -9.43 9.03 -4.52
N ALA A 159 -10.52 8.93 -3.78
CA ALA A 159 -11.87 9.11 -4.28
C ALA A 159 -12.66 10.07 -3.38
N ARG A 160 -13.80 10.57 -3.87
CA ARG A 160 -14.64 11.51 -3.10
C ARG A 160 -15.18 10.93 -1.79
N GLY A 161 -15.27 9.59 -1.70
CA GLY A 161 -15.73 8.89 -0.50
C GLY A 161 -14.62 8.56 0.52
N GLY A 162 -13.37 8.91 0.21
CA GLY A 162 -12.20 8.58 1.03
C GLY A 162 -11.10 7.89 0.22
N ASP A 163 -9.99 7.64 0.91
CA ASP A 163 -8.86 6.90 0.35
C ASP A 163 -9.09 5.39 0.52
N PHE A 164 -8.69 4.62 -0.48
CA PHE A 164 -8.76 3.17 -0.44
C PHE A 164 -7.42 2.55 -0.80
N GLU A 165 -7.04 1.46 -0.12
CA GLU A 165 -5.79 0.75 -0.38
C GLU A 165 -6.08 -0.74 -0.61
N GLY A 166 -5.51 -1.28 -1.67
CA GLY A 166 -5.45 -2.73 -1.89
C GLY A 166 -4.01 -3.20 -2.08
N ARG A 167 -3.73 -4.38 -1.54
CA ARG A 167 -2.47 -5.09 -1.68
C ARG A 167 -2.69 -6.37 -2.46
N LEU A 168 -1.92 -6.61 -3.52
CA LEU A 168 -2.04 -7.81 -4.33
C LEU A 168 -0.69 -8.53 -4.47
N PRO A 169 -0.70 -9.87 -4.41
CA PRO A 169 0.48 -10.68 -4.67
C PRO A 169 0.98 -10.58 -6.12
N LEU A 170 2.30 -10.72 -6.31
CA LEU A 170 2.95 -10.77 -7.62
C LEU A 170 3.63 -12.11 -7.93
N GLU A 171 3.54 -13.13 -7.06
CA GLU A 171 4.34 -14.36 -7.20
C GLU A 171 4.14 -15.08 -8.53
N THR A 172 2.92 -15.08 -9.08
CA THR A 172 2.63 -15.74 -10.38
C THR A 172 2.70 -14.79 -11.58
N PHE A 173 2.93 -13.49 -11.37
CA PHE A 173 2.85 -12.48 -12.43
C PHE A 173 3.83 -12.77 -13.57
N VAL A 174 5.12 -12.96 -13.27
CA VAL A 174 6.17 -13.18 -14.29
C VAL A 174 5.85 -14.36 -15.19
N THR A 175 5.50 -15.50 -14.58
CA THR A 175 5.19 -16.74 -15.28
C THR A 175 4.00 -16.55 -16.21
N LYS A 176 2.92 -15.92 -15.72
CA LYS A 176 1.70 -15.71 -16.50
C LYS A 176 1.90 -14.63 -17.56
N TYR A 177 2.72 -13.62 -17.30
CA TYR A 177 2.98 -12.53 -18.25
C TYR A 177 3.82 -13.04 -19.41
N GLY A 178 4.81 -13.88 -19.13
CA GLY A 178 5.60 -14.56 -20.15
C GLY A 178 4.76 -15.47 -21.06
N GLN A 179 3.65 -16.03 -20.58
CA GLN A 179 2.70 -16.79 -21.40
C GLN A 179 1.84 -15.90 -22.31
N LEU A 180 1.62 -14.64 -21.93
CA LEU A 180 0.82 -13.69 -22.69
C LEU A 180 1.57 -13.08 -23.88
N THR A 181 2.91 -13.05 -23.81
CA THR A 181 3.79 -12.45 -24.82
C THR A 181 4.40 -13.46 -25.81
N GLN A 182 4.08 -14.75 -25.67
CA GLN A 182 4.48 -15.81 -26.60
C GLN A 182 3.47 -15.96 -27.74
#